data_AF-A0A3D4QNE6-F1
#
_entry.id   AF-A0A3D4QNE6-F1
#
_cell.length_a   1.000
_cell.length_b   1.000
_cell.length_c   1.000
_cell.angle_alpha   90.00
_cell.angle_beta   90.00
_cell.angle_gamma   90.00
#
_symmetry.space_group_name_H-M   'P 1'
#
loop_
_entity.id
_entity.type
_entity.pdbx_description
1 polymer ?
#
loop_
_entity_poly.entity_id
_entity_poly.type
_entity_poly.pdbx_seq_one_letter_code
_entity_poly.pdbx_strand_id
1 'polypeptide(L)'
;MTLVQAKADGAARRDATEAPGDRIVQACWSCQGPVAVGEPFCPSCKAVQPPGQADHFQRLGLPRGFEIDTAALEKSYFQMQRLLHPDRFATRTPKEKTLSQQQATSLNDAYETLKDPLARAAYLANLMGRDVLKEDGNGPVDPMILMEAMEMREALDDADDKITI
;
A
#
# COMPACT_ATOMS: atom_id res chain seq x y z
N MET A 1 -38.94 -40.56 6.25
CA MET A 1 -37.51 -40.22 6.14
C MET A 1 -37.36 -39.31 4.94
N THR A 2 -37.47 -37.99 5.16
CA THR A 2 -37.57 -37.00 4.08
C THR A 2 -36.21 -36.31 3.95
N LEU A 3 -35.49 -36.61 2.87
CA LEU A 3 -34.29 -35.89 2.44
C LEU A 3 -34.74 -34.61 1.74
N VAL A 4 -34.49 -33.46 2.36
CA VAL A 4 -34.66 -32.14 1.74
C VAL A 4 -33.26 -31.61 1.41
N GLN A 5 -33.01 -31.41 0.11
CA GLN A 5 -31.81 -30.76 -0.42
C GLN A 5 -31.78 -29.29 -0.01
N ALA A 6 -30.68 -28.86 0.62
CA ALA A 6 -30.40 -27.47 0.92
C ALA A 6 -29.71 -26.78 -0.28
N LYS A 7 -30.27 -25.64 -0.69
CA LYS A 7 -29.72 -24.72 -1.68
C LYS A 7 -28.41 -24.10 -1.18
N ALA A 8 -27.45 -24.00 -2.09
CA ALA A 8 -26.23 -23.22 -1.93
C ALA A 8 -26.51 -21.76 -2.32
N ASP A 9 -26.46 -20.86 -1.34
CA ASP A 9 -26.35 -19.42 -1.57
C ASP A 9 -25.11 -18.94 -0.79
N GLY A 10 -23.96 -18.99 -1.47
CA GLY A 10 -22.67 -18.54 -0.97
C GLY A 10 -22.55 -17.03 -0.97
N ALA A 11 -23.20 -16.37 -0.02
CA ALA A 11 -22.87 -14.99 0.33
C ALA A 11 -21.60 -15.00 1.18
N ALA A 12 -20.46 -14.70 0.55
CA ALA A 12 -19.16 -14.56 1.21
C ALA A 12 -19.29 -13.58 2.39
N ARG A 13 -18.86 -14.08 3.55
CA ARG A 13 -18.98 -13.46 4.85
C ARG A 13 -18.12 -12.20 4.89
N ARG A 14 -18.75 -11.10 5.31
CA ARG A 14 -18.06 -9.85 5.65
C ARG A 14 -17.40 -10.08 7.01
N ASP A 15 -16.10 -10.32 7.06
CA ASP A 15 -15.35 -10.19 8.30
C ASP A 15 -15.09 -8.71 8.55
N ALA A 16 -16.14 -8.03 9.00
CA ALA A 16 -15.98 -6.96 9.96
C ALA A 16 -15.60 -7.62 11.29
N THR A 17 -14.40 -7.37 11.80
CA THR A 17 -14.07 -7.15 13.23
C THR A 17 -12.56 -7.26 13.43
N GLU A 18 -11.83 -6.17 13.19
CA GLU A 18 -10.78 -5.80 14.13
C GLU A 18 -11.40 -4.72 15.04
N ALA A 19 -11.49 -5.03 16.33
CA ALA A 19 -12.05 -4.15 17.35
C ALA A 19 -11.30 -2.81 17.42
N PRO A 20 -11.93 -1.71 17.89
CA PRO A 20 -11.27 -0.43 18.10
C PRO A 20 -10.40 -0.49 19.37
N GLY A 21 -9.36 -1.31 19.35
CA GLY A 21 -8.35 -1.42 20.40
C GLY A 21 -7.19 -0.48 20.10
N ASP A 22 -7.07 0.57 20.91
CA ASP A 22 -5.87 1.40 21.11
C ASP A 22 -5.28 2.06 19.85
N ARG A 23 -6.06 2.93 19.20
CA ARG A 23 -5.47 3.88 18.26
C ARG A 23 -4.56 4.81 19.06
N ILE A 24 -3.25 4.67 18.89
CA ILE A 24 -2.26 5.58 19.47
C ILE A 24 -2.66 7.02 19.11
N VAL A 25 -2.87 7.86 20.12
CA VAL A 25 -3.23 9.27 19.94
C VAL A 25 -2.03 10.17 20.20
N GLN A 26 -1.85 11.18 19.36
CA GLN A 26 -0.81 12.20 19.47
C GLN A 26 -1.43 13.61 19.51
N ALA A 27 -0.70 14.56 20.08
CA ALA A 27 -1.13 15.95 20.14
C ALA A 27 -0.98 16.63 18.77
N CYS A 28 -2.03 17.30 18.31
CA CYS A 28 -1.98 18.11 17.11
C CYS A 28 -0.94 19.23 17.22
N TRP A 29 -0.09 19.40 16.20
CA TRP A 29 0.91 20.46 16.21
C TRP A 29 0.33 21.89 16.21
N SER A 30 -0.94 22.05 15.81
CA SER A 30 -1.62 23.34 15.68
C SER A 30 -2.51 23.66 16.88
N CYS A 31 -3.38 22.73 17.29
CA CYS A 31 -4.36 22.98 18.36
C CYS A 31 -4.14 22.15 19.63
N GLN A 32 -3.12 21.29 19.67
CA GLN A 32 -2.85 20.34 20.76
C GLN A 32 -3.98 19.33 21.06
N GLY A 33 -5.05 19.32 20.25
CA GLY A 33 -6.13 18.34 20.35
C GLY A 33 -5.68 16.92 19.97
N PRO A 34 -6.43 15.89 20.39
CA PRO A 34 -6.08 14.49 20.14
C PRO A 34 -6.27 14.15 18.65
N VAL A 35 -5.24 13.56 18.04
CA VAL A 35 -5.29 13.01 16.68
C VAL A 35 -4.80 11.57 16.71
N ALA A 36 -5.53 10.65 16.07
CA ALA A 36 -5.05 9.28 15.87
C ALA A 36 -3.79 9.27 14.98
N VAL A 37 -2.81 8.45 15.33
CA VAL A 37 -1.62 8.24 14.51
C VAL A 37 -2.04 7.67 13.14
N GLY A 38 -1.51 8.27 12.08
CA GLY A 38 -1.86 7.92 10.70
C GLY A 38 -3.02 8.73 10.11
N GLU A 39 -3.79 9.46 10.93
CA GLU A 39 -4.85 10.32 10.41
C GLU A 39 -4.26 11.59 9.77
N PRO A 40 -4.57 11.89 8.50
CA PRO A 40 -3.97 13.02 7.79
C PRO A 40 -4.46 14.39 8.29
N PHE A 41 -5.63 14.46 8.94
CA PHE A 41 -6.24 15.71 9.40
C PHE A 41 -6.62 15.65 10.86
N CYS A 42 -6.40 16.75 11.58
CA CYS A 42 -6.88 16.89 12.95
C CYS A 42 -8.42 17.03 12.97
N PRO A 43 -9.16 16.23 13.77
CA PRO A 43 -10.61 16.36 13.85
C PRO A 43 -11.06 17.70 14.47
N SER A 44 -10.24 18.29 15.35
CA SER A 44 -10.59 19.54 16.05
C SER A 44 -10.34 20.79 15.22
N CYS A 45 -9.17 20.92 14.57
CA CYS A 45 -8.80 22.15 13.84
C CYS A 45 -8.63 21.97 12.32
N LYS A 46 -8.79 20.74 11.79
CA LYS A 46 -8.61 20.39 10.37
C LYS A 46 -7.22 20.68 9.80
N ALA A 47 -6.22 20.98 10.62
CA ALA A 47 -4.84 21.12 10.18
C ALA A 47 -4.30 19.77 9.69
N VAL A 48 -3.59 19.79 8.57
CA VAL A 48 -2.86 18.61 8.07
C VAL A 48 -1.82 18.18 9.08
N GLN A 49 -1.75 16.89 9.39
CA GLN A 49 -0.80 16.32 10.35
C GLN A 49 0.38 15.66 9.63
N PRO A 50 1.54 15.53 10.30
CA PRO A 50 2.68 14.81 9.73
C PRO A 50 2.35 13.33 9.46
N PRO A 51 3.01 12.72 8.46
CA PRO A 51 2.89 11.29 8.22
C PRO A 51 3.36 10.52 9.47
N GLY A 52 2.44 9.84 10.15
CA GLY A 52 2.77 8.96 11.27
C GLY A 52 3.36 7.62 10.79
N GLN A 53 3.77 6.78 11.75
CA GLN A 53 4.14 5.38 11.51
C GLN A 53 2.88 4.54 11.24
N ALA A 54 2.25 4.76 10.09
CA ALA A 54 1.11 3.98 9.61
C ALA A 54 1.54 3.14 8.41
N ASP A 55 1.16 1.86 8.43
CA ASP A 55 1.41 0.94 7.32
C ASP A 55 0.70 1.41 6.05
N HIS A 56 1.22 1.03 4.88
CA HIS A 56 0.67 1.43 3.57
C HIS A 56 -0.80 1.02 3.41
N PHE A 57 -1.19 -0.15 3.91
CA PHE A 57 -2.57 -0.63 3.93
C PHE A 57 -3.49 0.30 4.74
N GLN A 58 -3.08 0.67 5.95
CA GLN A 58 -3.83 1.57 6.82
C GLN A 58 -3.95 2.97 6.21
N ARG A 59 -2.88 3.44 5.55
CA ARG A 59 -2.82 4.74 4.87
C ARG A 59 -3.85 4.87 3.74
N LEU A 60 -4.09 3.77 3.02
CA LEU A 60 -5.02 3.70 1.92
C LEU A 60 -6.40 3.14 2.33
N GLY A 61 -6.60 2.83 3.61
CA GLY A 61 -7.85 2.30 4.14
C GLY A 61 -8.19 0.90 3.62
N LEU A 62 -7.18 0.12 3.26
CA LEU A 62 -7.33 -1.24 2.74
C LEU A 62 -7.02 -2.29 3.82
N PRO A 63 -7.67 -3.47 3.78
CA PRO A 63 -7.29 -4.58 4.63
C PRO A 63 -5.88 -5.07 4.27
N ARG A 64 -5.14 -5.55 5.27
CA ARG A 64 -3.82 -6.15 5.05
C ARG A 64 -3.98 -7.48 4.33
N GLY A 65 -3.36 -7.62 3.17
CA GLY A 65 -3.45 -8.83 2.37
C GLY A 65 -2.60 -8.74 1.10
N PHE A 66 -2.25 -9.90 0.55
CA PHE A 66 -1.59 -9.96 -0.75
C PHE A 66 -2.58 -9.71 -1.89
N GLU A 67 -3.74 -10.35 -1.84
CA GLU A 67 -4.84 -10.07 -2.76
C GLU A 67 -5.52 -8.78 -2.33
N ILE A 68 -5.34 -7.73 -3.13
CA ILE A 68 -6.05 -6.46 -2.98
C ILE A 68 -6.82 -6.17 -4.26
N ASP A 69 -7.97 -5.52 -4.11
CA ASP A 69 -8.71 -4.95 -5.22
C ASP A 69 -7.98 -3.69 -5.71
N THR A 70 -7.36 -3.77 -6.89
CA THR A 70 -6.63 -2.66 -7.50
C THR A 70 -7.54 -1.48 -7.83
N ALA A 71 -8.82 -1.71 -8.15
CA ALA A 71 -9.78 -0.63 -8.40
C ALA A 71 -10.11 0.10 -7.09
N ALA A 72 -10.25 -0.63 -5.98
CA ALA A 72 -10.42 -0.02 -4.66
C ALA A 72 -9.17 0.75 -4.20
N LEU A 73 -7.97 0.25 -4.51
CA LEU A 73 -6.70 0.93 -4.27
C LEU A 73 -6.64 2.26 -5.01
N GLU A 74 -6.86 2.26 -6.33
CA GLU A 74 -6.83 3.47 -7.15
C GLU A 74 -7.85 4.50 -6.68
N LYS A 75 -9.08 4.05 -6.41
CA LYS A 75 -10.15 4.93 -5.91
C LYS A 75 -9.76 5.61 -4.59
N SER A 76 -9.20 4.86 -3.65
CA SER A 76 -8.78 5.37 -2.34
C SER A 76 -7.60 6.33 -2.48
N TYR A 77 -6.63 5.99 -3.33
CA TYR A 77 -5.51 6.85 -3.68
C TYR A 77 -5.98 8.20 -4.25
N PHE A 78 -6.83 8.21 -5.28
CA PHE A 78 -7.31 9.46 -5.88
C PHE A 78 -8.12 10.32 -4.90
N GLN A 79 -8.92 9.70 -4.03
CA GLN A 79 -9.66 10.44 -2.99
C GLN A 79 -8.71 11.12 -2.02
N MET A 80 -7.72 10.39 -1.50
CA MET A 80 -6.74 10.91 -0.55
C MET A 80 -5.84 11.97 -1.18
N GLN A 81 -5.36 11.72 -2.42
CA GLN A 81 -4.55 12.67 -3.17
C GLN A 81 -5.31 13.97 -3.41
N ARG A 82 -6.61 13.90 -3.74
CA ARG A 82 -7.44 15.10 -3.89
C ARG A 82 -7.56 15.89 -2.60
N LEU A 83 -7.48 15.28 -1.42
CA LEU A 83 -7.53 15.98 -0.14
C LEU A 83 -6.17 16.55 0.25
N LEU A 84 -5.08 15.85 -0.06
CA LEU A 84 -3.71 16.11 0.39
C LEU A 84 -2.82 16.78 -0.65
N HIS A 85 -3.32 17.04 -1.87
CA HIS A 85 -2.52 17.61 -2.95
C HIS A 85 -1.91 18.96 -2.56
N PRO A 86 -0.61 19.19 -2.80
CA PRO A 86 0.10 20.42 -2.42
C PRO A 86 -0.56 21.70 -2.98
N ASP A 87 -1.16 21.64 -4.17
CA ASP A 87 -1.88 22.77 -4.77
C ASP A 87 -3.01 23.31 -3.88
N ARG A 88 -3.67 22.46 -3.08
CA ARG A 88 -4.73 22.91 -2.16
C ARG A 88 -4.18 23.69 -0.97
N PHE A 89 -2.90 23.50 -0.67
CA PHE A 89 -2.20 24.17 0.42
C PHE A 89 -1.30 25.30 -0.11
N ALA A 90 -1.32 25.61 -1.41
CA ALA A 90 -0.51 26.67 -2.02
C ALA A 90 -0.74 28.06 -1.39
N THR A 91 -1.91 28.32 -0.81
CA THR A 91 -2.24 29.57 -0.10
C THR A 91 -2.16 29.46 1.43
N ARG A 92 -1.81 28.29 1.96
CA ARG A 92 -1.77 27.98 3.40
C ARG A 92 -0.40 28.32 4.01
N THR A 93 -0.27 28.08 5.31
CA THR A 93 0.98 28.33 6.03
C THR A 93 2.13 27.49 5.46
N PRO A 94 3.40 27.95 5.54
CA PRO A 94 4.56 27.17 5.08
C PRO A 94 4.62 25.77 5.71
N LYS A 95 4.25 25.65 6.99
CA LYS A 95 4.20 24.37 7.70
C LYS A 95 3.14 23.43 7.11
N GLU A 96 1.93 23.91 6.83
CA GLU A 96 0.90 23.09 6.17
C GLU A 96 1.31 22.65 4.77
N LYS A 97 2.01 23.49 4.01
CA LYS A 97 2.55 23.12 2.68
C LYS A 97 3.54 21.97 2.78
N THR A 98 4.52 22.06 3.68
CA THR A 98 5.51 21.00 3.89
C THR A 98 4.86 19.71 4.34
N LEU A 99 3.89 19.78 5.27
CA LEU A 99 3.19 18.59 5.76
C LEU A 99 2.31 17.94 4.68
N SER A 100 1.64 18.74 3.85
CA SER A 100 0.89 18.24 2.69
C SER A 100 1.81 17.55 1.68
N GLN A 101 2.97 18.13 1.38
CA GLN A 101 3.95 17.50 0.50
C GLN A 101 4.46 16.16 1.06
N GLN A 102 4.80 16.11 2.34
CA GLN A 102 5.23 14.86 3.01
C GLN A 102 4.13 13.80 2.96
N GLN A 103 2.88 14.17 3.23
CA GLN A 103 1.74 13.26 3.16
C GLN A 103 1.49 12.74 1.75
N ALA A 104 1.59 13.59 0.73
CA ALA A 104 1.46 13.20 -0.67
C ALA A 104 2.56 12.23 -1.09
N THR A 105 3.82 12.47 -0.70
CA THR A 105 4.92 11.54 -0.94
C THR A 105 4.66 10.18 -0.30
N SER A 106 4.33 10.15 1.00
CA SER A 106 4.03 8.88 1.68
C SER A 106 2.80 8.15 1.12
N LEU A 107 1.83 8.87 0.54
CA LEU A 107 0.67 8.28 -0.12
C LEU A 107 1.07 7.67 -1.48
N ASN A 108 1.92 8.34 -2.25
CA ASN A 108 2.45 7.82 -3.51
C ASN A 108 3.28 6.57 -3.25
N ASP A 109 4.19 6.59 -2.27
CA ASP A 109 5.02 5.43 -1.92
C ASP A 109 4.15 4.23 -1.54
N ALA A 110 3.08 4.46 -0.76
CA ALA A 110 2.12 3.43 -0.40
C ALA A 110 1.39 2.87 -1.63
N TYR A 111 0.97 3.74 -2.55
CA TYR A 111 0.27 3.33 -3.76
C TYR A 111 1.17 2.53 -4.70
N GLU A 112 2.39 3.00 -5.00
CA GLU A 112 3.34 2.29 -5.87
C GLU A 112 3.70 0.92 -5.28
N THR A 113 4.00 0.86 -3.98
CA THR A 113 4.33 -0.40 -3.28
C THR A 113 3.17 -1.39 -3.30
N LEU A 114 1.93 -0.91 -3.08
CA LEU A 114 0.77 -1.80 -3.10
C LEU A 114 0.30 -2.11 -4.51
N LYS A 115 0.60 -1.30 -5.52
CA LYS A 115 0.16 -1.55 -6.90
C LYS A 115 0.94 -2.70 -7.53
N ASP A 116 2.26 -2.72 -7.39
CA ASP A 116 3.11 -3.79 -7.91
C ASP A 116 3.00 -5.06 -7.05
N PRO A 117 2.58 -6.22 -7.61
CA PRO A 117 2.49 -7.46 -6.87
C PRO A 117 3.80 -7.88 -6.20
N LEU A 118 4.95 -7.64 -6.85
CA LEU A 118 6.26 -8.02 -6.31
C LEU A 118 6.63 -7.15 -5.11
N ALA A 119 6.56 -5.82 -5.26
CA ALA A 119 6.78 -4.88 -4.16
C ALA A 119 5.80 -5.11 -3.00
N ARG A 120 4.54 -5.44 -3.28
CA ARG A 120 3.53 -5.78 -2.26
C ARG A 120 3.92 -7.02 -1.46
N ALA A 121 4.36 -8.09 -2.14
CA ALA A 121 4.82 -9.31 -1.49
C ALA A 121 6.04 -9.03 -0.59
N ALA A 122 7.01 -8.28 -1.10
CA ALA A 122 8.18 -7.87 -0.34
C ALA A 122 7.83 -7.00 0.88
N TYR A 123 6.88 -6.07 0.72
CA TYR A 123 6.41 -5.23 1.81
C TYR A 123 5.70 -6.05 2.90
N LEU A 124 4.83 -6.99 2.51
CA LEU A 124 4.17 -7.89 3.46
C LEU A 124 5.17 -8.77 4.22
N ALA A 125 6.19 -9.29 3.54
CA ALA A 125 7.24 -10.05 4.19
C ALA A 125 8.05 -9.19 5.18
N ASN A 126 8.37 -7.94 4.79
CA ASN A 126 9.03 -6.98 5.69
C ASN A 126 8.18 -6.68 6.94
N LEU A 127 6.85 -6.55 6.79
CA LEU A 127 5.94 -6.40 7.93
C LEU A 127 5.93 -7.63 8.86
N MET A 128 6.23 -8.82 8.34
CA MET A 128 6.43 -10.05 9.12
C MET A 128 7.85 -10.19 9.69
N GLY A 129 8.70 -9.17 9.51
CA GLY A 129 10.11 -9.19 9.95
C GLY A 129 11.03 -10.02 9.06
N ARG A 130 10.61 -10.38 7.84
CA ARG A 130 11.43 -11.08 6.85
C ARG A 130 11.82 -10.12 5.74
N ASP A 131 13.11 -9.84 5.64
CA ASP A 131 13.62 -9.08 4.52
C ASP A 131 13.94 -10.04 3.36
N VAL A 132 13.08 -10.06 2.36
CA VAL A 132 13.17 -10.96 1.18
C VAL A 132 13.87 -10.31 -0.01
N LEU A 133 14.07 -8.99 0.03
CA LEU A 133 14.77 -8.26 -1.04
C LEU A 133 16.20 -7.87 -0.63
N LYS A 134 16.54 -7.94 0.66
CA LYS A 134 17.94 -7.90 1.09
C LYS A 134 18.55 -9.27 1.00
N GLU A 135 19.06 -9.58 -0.17
CA GLU A 135 20.17 -10.51 -0.37
C GLU A 135 20.82 -10.15 -1.70
N ASP A 136 22.14 -10.14 -1.66
CA ASP A 136 23.21 -9.83 -2.61
C ASP A 136 23.16 -10.60 -3.95
N GLY A 137 21.96 -10.97 -4.39
CA GLY A 137 21.71 -11.75 -5.61
C GLY A 137 22.22 -13.18 -5.55
N ASN A 138 22.69 -13.64 -4.38
CA ASN A 138 23.51 -14.83 -4.23
C ASN A 138 22.87 -15.93 -3.36
N GLY A 139 21.57 -15.80 -3.07
CA GLY A 139 20.79 -16.88 -2.46
C GLY A 139 20.79 -18.13 -3.35
N PRO A 140 20.57 -19.33 -2.78
CA PRO A 140 20.54 -20.56 -3.57
C PRO A 140 19.39 -20.51 -4.60
N VAL A 141 19.75 -20.35 -5.88
CA VAL A 141 18.81 -20.40 -7.01
C VAL A 141 18.66 -21.86 -7.45
N ASP A 142 17.41 -22.29 -7.69
CA ASP A 142 17.14 -23.61 -8.26
C ASP A 142 17.79 -23.72 -9.66
N PRO A 143 18.64 -24.74 -9.91
CA PRO A 143 19.29 -24.93 -11.20
C PRO A 143 18.33 -24.99 -12.39
N MET A 144 17.10 -25.48 -12.20
CA MET A 144 16.09 -25.51 -13.27
C MET A 144 15.60 -24.10 -13.63
N ILE A 145 15.35 -23.25 -12.62
CA ILE A 145 14.95 -21.84 -12.83
C ILE A 145 16.07 -21.07 -13.50
N LEU A 146 17.33 -21.34 -13.12
CA LEU A 146 18.49 -20.71 -13.74
C LEU A 146 18.62 -21.09 -15.22
N MET A 147 18.45 -22.37 -15.55
CA MET A 147 18.48 -22.85 -16.94
C MET A 147 17.38 -22.19 -17.78
N GLU A 148 16.15 -22.18 -17.28
CA GLU A 148 15.02 -21.51 -17.94
C GLU A 148 15.31 -20.01 -18.16
N ALA A 149 15.87 -19.32 -17.17
CA ALA A 149 16.24 -17.90 -17.30
C ALA A 149 17.36 -17.65 -18.33
N MET A 150 18.31 -18.57 -18.48
CA MET A 150 19.36 -18.49 -19.49
C MET A 150 18.79 -18.72 -20.90
N GLU A 151 17.94 -19.73 -21.09
CA GLU A 151 17.27 -20.01 -22.36
C GLU A 151 16.38 -18.84 -22.80
N MET A 152 15.60 -18.25 -21.88
CA MET A 152 14.80 -17.06 -22.19
C MET A 152 15.65 -15.87 -22.61
N ARG A 153 16.84 -15.70 -22.02
CA ARG A 153 17.76 -14.62 -22.38
C ARG A 153 18.35 -14.81 -23.78
N GLU A 154 18.78 -16.02 -24.10
CA GLU A 154 19.27 -16.37 -25.45
C GLU A 154 18.18 -16.14 -26.52
N ALA A 155 16.94 -16.52 -26.23
CA ALA A 155 15.82 -16.28 -27.15
C ALA A 155 15.50 -14.79 -27.38
N LEU A 156 15.73 -13.93 -26.40
CA LEU A 156 15.59 -12.47 -26.54
C LEU A 156 16.71 -11.89 -27.41
N ASP A 157 17.96 -12.27 -27.16
CA ASP A 157 19.11 -11.81 -27.95
C ASP A 157 18.95 -12.21 -29.44
N ASP A 158 18.53 -13.45 -29.70
CA ASP A 158 18.21 -13.95 -31.05
C ASP A 158 17.07 -13.19 -31.77
N ALA A 159 16.14 -12.60 -31.01
CA ALA A 159 15.02 -11.85 -31.55
C ALA A 159 15.42 -10.40 -31.89
N ASP A 160 16.24 -9.77 -31.04
CA ASP A 160 16.78 -8.44 -31.29
C ASP A 160 17.67 -8.43 -32.55
N ASP A 161 18.49 -9.47 -32.75
CA ASP A 161 19.34 -9.63 -33.95
C ASP A 161 18.54 -9.79 -35.26
N LYS A 162 17.30 -10.28 -35.18
CA LYS A 162 16.41 -10.45 -36.35
C LYS A 162 15.63 -9.18 -36.70
N ILE A 163 15.53 -8.21 -35.78
CA ILE A 163 14.84 -6.93 -35.99
C ILE A 163 15.76 -5.90 -36.67
N THR A 164 17.08 -6.07 -36.56
CA THR A 164 18.11 -5.19 -37.13
C THR A 164 18.51 -5.50 -38.59
N ILE A 165 17.77 -6.36 -39.30
CA ILE A 165 18.02 -6.73 -40.71
C ILE A 165 16.99 -6.10 -41.66
#